data_AF-F1T3W9-F1
#
_entry.id   AF-F1T3W9-F1
#
_cell.length_a   1.000
_cell.length_b   1.000
_cell.length_c   1.000
_cell.angle_alpha   90.00
_cell.angle_beta   90.00
_cell.angle_gamma   90.00
#
_symmetry.space_group_name_H-M   'P 1'
#
loop_
_entity.id
_entity.type
_entity.pdbx_description
1 polymer ?
#
loop_
_entity_poly.entity_id
_entity_poly.type
_entity_poly.pdbx_seq_one_letter_code
_entity_poly.pdbx_strand_id
1 'polypeptide(L)'
;MSDINQRSIAVFIDYENFAAGAGASKNKASAHGKRTQPNMKCVFSRLVDKGRITLKRAYCDWQRFKQDVTPLHELGIELIEIPDRSSTGKNSADIRLAVDATEMCLTKDHIDTFVILSGDSDFSPLVSKLKEFGKTVIGIGAKPITSSLLVEVCDEFIFYEDILSQAGIPEFKDIVPAEKHPCYQLLLETIDALQHENDSAIFASHLKITMIRKCPQFSERSYGYRCFSALLEEAAKLQLITIHNDDKKGSVMIDGFSER
;
A
#
# COMPACT_ATOMS: atom_id res chain seq x y z
N MET A 1 6.42 17.37 14.54
CA MET A 1 5.33 16.39 14.77
C MET A 1 4.89 15.96 13.39
N SER A 2 5.09 14.69 13.03
CA SER A 2 4.97 14.23 11.64
C SER A 2 3.53 14.29 11.11
N ASP A 3 3.32 15.09 10.05
CA ASP A 3 2.04 15.32 9.34
C ASP A 3 1.45 14.10 8.62
N ILE A 4 2.10 12.93 8.68
CA ILE A 4 1.62 11.67 8.08
C ILE A 4 0.23 11.30 8.61
N ASN A 5 -0.10 11.71 9.84
CA ASN A 5 -1.39 11.40 10.45
C ASN A 5 -2.59 12.13 9.81
N GLN A 6 -2.36 13.19 9.02
CA GLN A 6 -3.42 13.94 8.31
C GLN A 6 -3.56 13.58 6.82
N ARG A 7 -2.60 12.84 6.24
CA ARG A 7 -2.61 12.57 4.79
C ARG A 7 -3.81 11.73 4.38
N SER A 8 -4.50 12.19 3.35
CA SER A 8 -5.70 11.56 2.80
C SER A 8 -5.45 11.18 1.35
N ILE A 9 -5.59 9.88 1.09
CA ILE A 9 -5.15 9.24 -0.14
C ILE A 9 -6.34 8.87 -1.01
N ALA A 10 -6.28 9.25 -2.29
CA ALA A 10 -7.13 8.70 -3.34
C ALA A 10 -6.33 7.75 -4.24
N VAL A 11 -6.86 6.54 -4.45
CA VAL A 11 -6.21 5.50 -5.24
C VAL A 11 -6.95 5.27 -6.54
N PHE A 12 -6.25 5.42 -7.66
CA PHE A 12 -6.75 5.20 -9.02
C PHE A 12 -5.97 4.05 -9.66
N ILE A 13 -6.69 3.03 -10.12
CA ILE A 13 -6.11 1.78 -10.60
C ILE A 13 -6.46 1.58 -12.06
N ASP A 14 -5.45 1.63 -12.92
CA ASP A 14 -5.53 1.11 -14.27
C ASP A 14 -5.37 -0.41 -14.20
N TYR A 15 -6.49 -1.10 -14.05
CA TYR A 15 -6.48 -2.52 -13.71
C TYR A 15 -6.05 -3.39 -14.89
N GLU A 16 -6.37 -2.99 -16.12
CA GLU A 16 -5.95 -3.72 -17.31
C GLU A 16 -4.42 -3.76 -17.43
N ASN A 17 -3.78 -2.59 -17.31
CA ASN A 17 -2.32 -2.46 -17.40
C ASN A 17 -1.62 -3.13 -16.22
N PHE A 18 -2.05 -2.80 -15.00
CA PHE A 18 -1.42 -3.31 -13.78
C PHE A 18 -1.40 -4.83 -13.73
N ALA A 19 -2.52 -5.45 -14.10
CA ALA A 19 -2.66 -6.88 -13.98
C ALA A 19 -2.10 -7.66 -15.18
N ALA A 20 -1.86 -7.01 -16.32
CA ALA A 20 -0.97 -7.53 -17.35
C ALA A 20 0.48 -7.61 -16.85
N GLY A 21 0.97 -6.57 -16.17
CA GLY A 21 2.32 -6.51 -15.60
C GLY A 21 2.55 -7.48 -14.43
N ALA A 22 1.64 -7.49 -13.46
CA ALA A 22 1.72 -8.37 -12.28
C ALA A 22 1.71 -9.86 -12.65
N GLY A 23 1.05 -10.23 -13.75
CA GLY A 23 1.03 -11.59 -14.28
C GLY A 23 2.33 -12.04 -14.94
N ALA A 24 3.16 -11.10 -15.40
CA ALA A 24 4.45 -11.39 -16.05
C ALA A 24 5.58 -11.68 -15.04
N SER A 25 5.44 -11.22 -13.79
CA SER A 25 6.49 -11.31 -12.76
C SER A 25 6.66 -12.71 -12.14
N LYS A 26 5.78 -13.69 -12.43
CA LYS A 26 6.00 -15.10 -12.05
C LYS A 26 6.34 -15.92 -13.30
N ASN A 27 7.59 -16.39 -13.34
CA ASN A 27 8.14 -17.33 -14.32
C ASN A 27 7.12 -18.30 -14.94
N LYS A 28 7.15 -18.40 -16.29
CA LYS A 28 7.09 -19.59 -17.17
C LYS A 28 6.74 -20.98 -16.57
N ALA A 29 5.78 -21.10 -15.66
CA ALA A 29 5.47 -22.35 -14.98
C ALA A 29 3.99 -22.50 -14.59
N SER A 30 3.07 -21.99 -15.42
CA SER A 30 1.77 -22.64 -15.54
C SER A 30 1.56 -23.05 -16.97
N ALA A 31 1.75 -24.35 -17.25
CA ALA A 31 1.35 -25.01 -18.48
C ALA A 31 -0.18 -25.03 -18.68
N HIS A 32 -0.94 -24.26 -17.89
CA HIS A 32 -2.36 -23.98 -18.02
C HIS A 32 -2.59 -22.49 -17.71
N GLY A 33 -2.31 -21.61 -18.69
CA GLY A 33 -2.85 -20.26 -18.98
C GLY A 33 -3.59 -19.39 -17.94
N LYS A 34 -3.45 -19.62 -16.63
CA LYS A 34 -4.22 -18.94 -15.59
C LYS A 34 -3.42 -17.74 -15.10
N ARG A 35 -3.87 -16.55 -15.50
CA ARG A 35 -3.35 -15.26 -15.01
C ARG A 35 -3.39 -15.25 -13.49
N THR A 36 -2.26 -14.93 -12.87
CA THR A 36 -2.21 -14.74 -11.41
C THR A 36 -2.84 -13.39 -11.09
N GLN A 37 -3.85 -13.39 -10.23
CA GLN A 37 -4.50 -12.15 -9.77
C GLN A 37 -3.50 -11.29 -8.98
N PRO A 38 -3.43 -9.97 -9.24
CA PRO A 38 -2.61 -9.09 -8.45
C PRO A 38 -3.06 -9.08 -6.98
N ASN A 39 -2.11 -9.07 -6.05
CA ASN A 39 -2.39 -9.05 -4.63
C ASN A 39 -2.64 -7.62 -4.16
N MET A 40 -3.84 -7.12 -4.44
CA MET A 40 -4.27 -5.77 -4.07
C MET A 40 -4.29 -5.53 -2.55
N LYS A 41 -4.41 -6.60 -1.74
CA LYS A 41 -4.32 -6.51 -0.28
C LYS A 41 -2.95 -5.99 0.15
N CYS A 42 -1.86 -6.53 -0.41
CA CYS A 42 -0.50 -6.08 -0.12
C CYS A 42 -0.30 -4.61 -0.56
N VAL A 43 -0.81 -4.23 -1.73
CA VAL A 43 -0.72 -2.84 -2.22
C VAL A 43 -1.39 -1.87 -1.25
N PHE A 44 -2.63 -2.16 -0.83
CA PHE A 44 -3.31 -1.29 0.14
C PHE A 44 -2.66 -1.31 1.51
N SER A 45 -2.12 -2.45 1.95
CA SER A 45 -1.35 -2.51 3.20
C SER A 45 -0.18 -1.53 3.15
N ARG A 46 0.60 -1.51 2.05
CA ARG A 46 1.72 -0.57 1.88
C ARG A 46 1.25 0.89 1.83
N LEU A 47 0.12 1.17 1.18
CA LEU A 47 -0.42 2.53 1.07
C LEU A 47 -0.99 3.07 2.39
N VAL A 48 -1.46 2.20 3.28
CA VAL A 48 -1.95 2.63 4.60
C VAL A 48 -0.82 3.21 5.47
N ASP A 49 0.43 2.80 5.22
CA ASP A 49 1.59 3.39 5.88
C ASP A 49 1.79 4.87 5.50
N LYS A 50 1.37 5.25 4.28
CA LYS A 50 1.49 6.62 3.74
C LYS A 50 0.41 7.57 4.23
N GLY A 51 -0.72 7.06 4.72
CA GLY A 51 -1.87 7.89 5.08
C GLY A 51 -3.20 7.13 5.09
N ARG A 52 -4.28 7.86 5.35
CA ARG A 52 -5.64 7.29 5.33
C ARG A 52 -6.13 7.18 3.89
N ILE A 53 -6.43 5.97 3.44
CA ILE A 53 -7.09 5.75 2.14
C ILE A 53 -8.57 6.18 2.25
N THR A 54 -8.92 7.22 1.53
CA THR A 54 -10.28 7.78 1.48
C THR A 54 -11.08 7.21 0.32
N LEU A 55 -10.42 6.87 -0.78
CA LEU A 55 -11.07 6.36 -1.99
C LEU A 55 -10.18 5.36 -2.74
N LYS A 56 -10.82 4.38 -3.36
CA LYS A 56 -10.20 3.38 -4.24
C LYS A 56 -11.09 3.17 -5.47
N ARG A 57 -10.59 3.47 -6.66
CA ARG A 57 -11.28 3.23 -7.93
C ARG A 57 -10.42 2.40 -8.86
N ALA A 58 -11.04 1.42 -9.53
CA ALA A 58 -10.40 0.65 -10.58
C ALA A 58 -11.15 0.79 -11.90
N TYR A 59 -10.41 0.96 -12.98
CA TYR A 59 -10.92 1.22 -14.32
C TYR A 59 -10.60 0.02 -15.21
N CYS A 60 -11.63 -0.60 -15.78
CA CYS A 60 -11.47 -1.84 -16.54
C CYS A 60 -12.72 -2.19 -17.36
N ASP A 61 -12.55 -2.98 -18.43
CA ASP A 61 -13.63 -3.81 -18.97
C ASP A 61 -13.82 -5.05 -18.07
N TRP A 62 -14.76 -5.00 -17.11
CA TRP A 62 -14.94 -6.08 -16.14
C TRP A 62 -15.51 -7.36 -16.76
N GLN A 63 -16.00 -7.31 -18.00
CA GLN A 63 -16.40 -8.52 -18.72
C GLN A 63 -15.20 -9.44 -18.99
N ARG A 64 -13.99 -8.88 -19.07
CA ARG A 64 -12.72 -9.62 -19.23
C ARG A 64 -12.16 -10.14 -17.91
N PHE A 65 -12.54 -9.53 -16.79
CA PHE A 65 -11.98 -9.83 -15.46
C PHE A 65 -13.06 -10.24 -14.44
N LYS A 66 -14.06 -11.01 -14.87
CA LYS A 66 -15.17 -11.46 -14.03
C LYS A 66 -14.74 -12.18 -12.74
N GLN A 67 -13.61 -12.88 -12.76
CA GLN A 67 -13.08 -13.59 -11.59
C GLN A 67 -12.46 -12.64 -10.55
N ASP A 68 -12.15 -11.41 -10.95
CA ASP A 68 -11.47 -10.42 -10.11
C ASP A 68 -12.48 -9.46 -9.46
N VAL A 69 -13.70 -9.35 -10.02
CA VAL A 69 -14.78 -8.45 -9.53
C VAL A 69 -15.08 -8.67 -8.04
N THR A 70 -15.41 -9.89 -7.63
CA THR A 70 -15.79 -10.16 -6.23
C THR A 70 -14.63 -9.87 -5.26
N PRO A 71 -13.40 -10.41 -5.48
CA PRO A 71 -12.27 -10.09 -4.61
C PRO A 71 -11.95 -8.58 -4.51
N LEU A 72 -12.05 -7.83 -5.61
CA LEU A 72 -11.78 -6.40 -5.60
C LEU A 72 -12.88 -5.61 -4.87
N HIS A 73 -14.14 -6.00 -5.06
CA HIS A 73 -15.27 -5.41 -4.36
C HIS A 73 -15.19 -5.63 -2.84
N GLU A 74 -14.78 -6.82 -2.39
CA GLU A 74 -14.54 -7.12 -0.97
C GLU A 74 -13.45 -6.24 -0.33
N LEU A 75 -12.55 -5.66 -1.13
CA LEU A 75 -11.54 -4.70 -0.67
C LEU A 75 -12.03 -3.25 -0.61
N GLY A 76 -13.32 -3.03 -0.92
CA GLY A 76 -13.94 -1.72 -0.99
C GLY A 76 -13.46 -0.89 -2.18
N ILE A 77 -13.10 -1.53 -3.29
CA ILE A 77 -12.74 -0.85 -4.53
C ILE A 77 -14.02 -0.58 -5.33
N GLU A 78 -14.22 0.67 -5.72
CA GLU A 78 -15.26 1.04 -6.68
C GLU A 78 -14.81 0.62 -8.09
N LEU A 79 -15.59 -0.25 -8.72
CA LEU A 79 -15.29 -0.84 -10.03
C LEU A 79 -15.96 -0.01 -11.13
N ILE A 80 -15.17 0.77 -11.86
CA ILE A 80 -15.64 1.61 -12.97
C ILE A 80 -15.56 0.78 -14.25
N GLU A 81 -16.72 0.45 -14.82
CA GLU A 81 -16.84 -0.28 -16.08
C GLU A 81 -16.48 0.64 -17.26
N ILE A 82 -15.56 0.17 -18.10
CA ILE A 82 -15.14 0.80 -19.34
C ILE A 82 -15.32 -0.21 -20.47
N PRO A 83 -16.49 -0.23 -21.13
CA PRO A 83 -16.76 -1.20 -22.19
C PRO A 83 -15.87 -0.92 -23.42
N ASP A 84 -15.04 -1.88 -23.81
CA ASP A 84 -14.21 -1.75 -25.01
C ASP A 84 -15.05 -2.06 -26.27
N ARG A 85 -15.33 -1.03 -27.07
CA ARG A 85 -15.97 -1.16 -28.39
C ARG A 85 -14.89 -1.23 -29.48
N SER A 86 -14.21 -2.37 -29.59
CA SER A 86 -13.31 -2.78 -30.69
C SER A 86 -12.04 -1.94 -30.93
N SER A 87 -10.87 -2.61 -30.87
CA SER A 87 -9.46 -2.26 -31.28
C SER A 87 -8.88 -0.85 -31.00
N THR A 88 -9.69 0.13 -30.63
CA THR A 88 -9.38 1.55 -30.40
C THR A 88 -9.73 1.99 -28.97
N GLY A 89 -10.36 1.12 -28.17
CA GLY A 89 -10.84 1.44 -26.82
C GLY A 89 -9.78 1.43 -25.72
N LYS A 90 -8.51 1.09 -26.02
CA LYS A 90 -7.43 1.02 -25.03
C LYS A 90 -7.26 2.31 -24.22
N ASN A 91 -7.40 3.47 -24.86
CA ASN A 91 -7.23 4.77 -24.19
C ASN A 91 -8.47 5.22 -23.40
N SER A 92 -9.59 4.50 -23.45
CA SER A 92 -10.82 4.95 -22.80
C SER A 92 -10.73 4.87 -21.28
N ALA A 93 -10.04 3.84 -20.77
CA ALA A 93 -9.81 3.67 -19.34
C ALA A 93 -8.90 4.79 -18.82
N ASP A 94 -7.79 5.05 -19.52
CA ASP A 94 -6.81 6.08 -19.14
C ASP A 94 -7.42 7.47 -19.12
N ILE A 95 -8.17 7.82 -20.17
CA ILE A 95 -8.88 9.11 -20.26
C ILE A 95 -9.88 9.23 -19.11
N ARG A 96 -10.68 8.18 -18.85
CA ARG A 96 -11.68 8.24 -17.79
C ARG A 96 -11.04 8.36 -16.40
N LEU A 97 -9.96 7.63 -16.16
CA LEU A 97 -9.18 7.70 -14.93
C LEU A 97 -8.63 9.12 -14.72
N ALA A 98 -8.01 9.70 -15.76
CA ALA A 98 -7.46 11.05 -15.68
C ALA A 98 -8.52 12.13 -15.41
N VAL A 99 -9.70 12.00 -16.03
CA VAL A 99 -10.84 12.90 -15.80
C VAL A 99 -11.31 12.80 -14.34
N ASP A 100 -11.58 11.59 -13.85
CA ASP A 100 -12.05 11.37 -12.48
C ASP A 100 -11.02 11.84 -11.43
N ALA A 101 -9.72 11.61 -11.68
CA ALA A 101 -8.65 12.05 -10.79
C ALA A 101 -8.53 13.59 -10.75
N THR A 102 -8.66 14.24 -11.90
CA THR A 102 -8.65 15.71 -11.98
C THR A 102 -9.88 16.31 -11.31
N GLU A 103 -11.07 15.77 -11.55
CA GLU A 103 -12.30 16.19 -10.86
C GLU A 103 -12.15 16.05 -9.34
N MET A 104 -11.58 14.94 -8.87
CA MET A 104 -11.35 14.71 -7.45
C MET A 104 -10.39 15.73 -6.85
N CYS A 105 -9.30 16.04 -7.56
CA CYS A 105 -8.35 17.06 -7.16
C CYS A 105 -9.02 18.42 -6.95
N LEU A 106 -9.95 18.78 -7.83
CA LEU A 106 -10.64 20.06 -7.83
C LEU A 106 -11.83 20.14 -6.86
N THR A 107 -12.44 19.01 -6.50
CA THR A 107 -13.68 18.97 -5.71
C THR A 107 -13.51 18.47 -4.28
N LYS A 108 -12.35 17.86 -3.96
CA LYS A 108 -12.08 17.25 -2.66
C LYS A 108 -10.77 17.78 -2.07
N ASP A 109 -10.81 18.99 -1.52
CA ASP A 109 -9.65 19.69 -0.95
C ASP A 109 -8.89 18.88 0.12
N HIS A 110 -9.63 18.08 0.89
CA HIS A 110 -9.07 17.23 1.94
C HIS A 110 -8.23 16.07 1.42
N ILE A 111 -8.20 15.79 0.11
CA ILE A 111 -7.33 14.78 -0.50
C ILE A 111 -6.05 15.48 -0.95
N ASP A 112 -4.94 15.10 -0.34
CA ASP A 112 -3.62 15.69 -0.58
C ASP A 112 -2.68 14.76 -1.36
N THR A 113 -2.99 13.46 -1.39
CA THR A 113 -2.14 12.43 -1.99
C THR A 113 -2.93 11.61 -3.00
N PHE A 114 -2.39 11.50 -4.22
CA PHE A 114 -2.96 10.71 -5.30
C PHE A 114 -2.04 9.53 -5.61
N VAL A 115 -2.60 8.32 -5.63
CA VAL A 115 -1.87 7.11 -6.01
C VAL A 115 -2.38 6.66 -7.37
N ILE A 116 -1.46 6.56 -8.34
CA ILE A 116 -1.75 6.04 -9.69
C ILE A 116 -1.10 4.67 -9.82
N LEU A 117 -1.91 3.62 -9.87
CA LEU A 117 -1.43 2.26 -10.13
C LEU A 117 -1.45 2.02 -11.64
N SER A 118 -0.35 2.35 -12.31
CA SER A 118 -0.08 2.03 -13.71
C SER A 118 1.43 2.08 -13.98
N GLY A 119 1.87 1.34 -15.01
CA GLY A 119 3.21 1.48 -15.58
C GLY A 119 3.29 2.45 -16.77
N ASP A 120 2.15 2.98 -17.23
CA ASP A 120 2.04 3.71 -18.49
C ASP A 120 2.48 5.18 -18.39
N SER A 121 3.40 5.61 -19.26
CA SER A 121 3.83 7.01 -19.35
C SER A 121 2.75 7.97 -19.82
N ASP A 122 1.64 7.49 -20.40
CA ASP A 122 0.52 8.34 -20.81
C ASP A 122 -0.16 9.06 -19.62
N PHE A 123 0.09 8.60 -18.37
CA PHE A 123 -0.33 9.31 -17.16
C PHE A 123 0.59 10.46 -16.74
N SER A 124 1.76 10.67 -17.37
CA SER A 124 2.70 11.74 -16.99
C SER A 124 2.07 13.16 -17.00
N PRO A 125 1.19 13.53 -17.95
CA PRO A 125 0.48 14.80 -17.90
C PRO A 125 -0.48 14.92 -16.70
N LEU A 126 -1.16 13.83 -16.32
CA LEU A 126 -2.01 13.80 -15.12
C LEU A 126 -1.17 14.02 -13.86
N VAL A 127 -0.05 13.31 -13.72
CA VAL A 127 0.87 13.46 -12.58
C VAL A 127 1.36 14.91 -12.49
N SER A 128 1.82 15.47 -13.61
CA SER A 128 2.28 16.86 -13.66
C SER A 128 1.18 17.84 -13.25
N LYS A 129 -0.07 17.60 -13.69
CA LYS A 129 -1.20 18.47 -13.35
C LYS A 129 -1.59 18.40 -11.88
N LEU A 130 -1.59 17.19 -11.29
CA LEU A 130 -1.84 17.01 -9.86
C LEU A 130 -0.78 17.72 -9.01
N LYS A 131 0.50 17.63 -9.42
CA LYS A 131 1.61 18.35 -8.78
C LYS A 131 1.50 19.86 -8.91
N GLU A 132 1.04 20.37 -10.07
CA GLU A 132 0.74 21.79 -10.26
C GLU A 132 -0.31 22.30 -9.24
N PHE A 133 -1.27 21.45 -8.86
CA PHE A 133 -2.24 21.73 -7.79
C PHE A 133 -1.72 21.48 -6.37
N GLY A 134 -0.41 21.24 -6.20
CA GLY A 134 0.23 21.03 -4.90
C GLY A 134 -0.10 19.68 -4.26
N LYS A 135 -0.58 18.70 -5.03
CA LYS A 135 -0.84 17.34 -4.54
C LYS A 135 0.44 16.50 -4.61
N THR A 136 0.61 15.60 -3.64
CA THR A 136 1.64 14.56 -3.71
C THR A 136 1.15 13.43 -4.60
N VAL A 137 1.99 12.93 -5.51
CA VAL A 137 1.65 11.83 -6.41
C VAL A 137 2.58 10.64 -6.23
N ILE A 138 1.99 9.50 -5.88
CA ILE A 138 2.67 8.22 -5.72
C ILE A 138 2.33 7.33 -6.92
N GLY A 139 3.33 6.92 -7.70
CA GLY A 139 3.17 5.92 -8.75
C GLY A 139 3.37 4.50 -8.21
N ILE A 140 2.59 3.53 -8.70
CA ILE A 140 2.83 2.12 -8.44
C ILE A 140 2.73 1.34 -9.76
N GLY A 141 3.75 0.55 -10.09
CA GLY A 141 3.76 -0.26 -11.30
C GLY A 141 4.67 -1.48 -11.19
N ALA A 142 4.51 -2.44 -12.10
CA ALA A 142 5.37 -3.61 -12.15
C ALA A 142 6.64 -3.31 -12.95
N LYS A 143 7.83 -3.62 -12.39
CA LYS A 143 9.14 -3.32 -12.99
C LYS A 143 9.24 -3.62 -14.50
N PRO A 144 8.72 -4.75 -15.03
CA PRO A 144 8.89 -5.09 -16.45
C PRO A 144 8.14 -4.19 -17.43
N ILE A 145 7.08 -3.50 -16.99
CA ILE A 145 6.18 -2.74 -17.87
C ILE A 145 6.08 -1.26 -17.49
N THR A 146 6.79 -0.83 -16.45
CA THR A 146 6.81 0.58 -16.02
C THR A 146 7.78 1.40 -16.87
N SER A 147 7.30 2.50 -17.42
CA SER A 147 8.12 3.50 -18.12
C SER A 147 8.96 4.33 -17.15
N SER A 148 10.23 4.57 -17.49
CA SER A 148 11.13 5.44 -16.70
C SER A 148 10.60 6.88 -16.59
N LEU A 149 9.90 7.37 -17.62
CA LEU A 149 9.31 8.70 -17.62
C LEU A 149 8.27 8.86 -16.50
N LEU A 150 7.41 7.85 -16.32
CA LEU A 150 6.39 7.89 -15.26
C LEU A 150 7.05 7.91 -13.88
N VAL A 151 8.10 7.08 -13.69
CA VAL A 151 8.88 7.02 -12.46
C VAL A 151 9.48 8.38 -12.11
N GLU A 152 10.07 9.07 -13.08
CA GLU A 152 10.74 10.36 -12.88
C GLU A 152 9.78 11.52 -12.56
N VAL A 153 8.54 11.47 -13.06
CA VAL A 153 7.57 12.57 -12.91
C VAL A 153 6.81 12.47 -11.57
N CYS A 154 6.65 11.26 -11.01
CA CYS A 154 6.05 11.04 -9.69
C CYS A 154 6.91 11.63 -8.56
N ASP A 155 6.28 11.95 -7.41
CA ASP A 155 7.02 12.35 -6.21
C ASP A 155 7.63 11.14 -5.49
N GLU A 156 6.92 10.01 -5.54
CA GLU A 156 7.40 8.70 -5.10
C GLU A 156 6.94 7.66 -6.10
N PHE A 157 7.76 6.64 -6.37
CA PHE A 157 7.35 5.50 -7.19
C PHE A 157 7.68 4.20 -6.47
N ILE A 158 6.69 3.33 -6.27
CA ILE A 158 6.82 2.05 -5.57
C ILE A 158 6.62 0.92 -6.57
N PHE A 159 7.61 0.05 -6.74
CA PHE A 159 7.45 -1.11 -7.61
C PHE A 159 6.62 -2.20 -6.93
N TYR A 160 5.72 -2.82 -7.69
CA TYR A 160 4.85 -3.88 -7.18
C TYR A 160 5.63 -5.08 -6.63
N GLU A 161 6.76 -5.43 -7.26
CA GLU A 161 7.63 -6.51 -6.81
C GLU A 161 8.23 -6.23 -5.42
N ASP A 162 8.53 -4.97 -5.12
CA ASP A 162 9.09 -4.56 -3.82
C ASP A 162 8.01 -4.60 -2.72
N ILE A 163 6.73 -4.39 -3.08
CA ILE A 163 5.59 -4.59 -2.18
C ILE A 163 5.40 -6.07 -1.83
N LEU A 164 5.78 -6.97 -2.75
CA LEU A 164 5.67 -8.42 -2.53
C LEU A 164 6.86 -9.00 -1.76
N SER A 165 8.02 -8.34 -1.78
CA SER A 165 9.20 -8.80 -1.05
C SER A 165 9.08 -8.47 0.44
N GLN A 166 8.94 -9.49 1.29
CA GLN A 166 9.02 -9.37 2.76
C GLN A 166 10.48 -9.35 3.26
N ALA A 167 11.41 -8.82 2.45
CA ALA A 167 12.83 -8.90 2.74
C ALA A 167 13.19 -7.95 3.90
N GLY A 168 13.32 -8.48 5.11
CA GLY A 168 13.73 -7.71 6.29
C GLY A 168 12.97 -8.08 7.57
N ILE A 169 11.80 -8.72 7.46
CA ILE A 169 10.99 -9.09 8.63
C ILE A 169 11.63 -10.28 9.36
N PRO A 170 11.94 -10.16 10.67
CA PRO A 170 12.51 -11.26 11.43
C PRO A 170 11.59 -12.48 11.50
N GLU A 171 12.16 -13.69 11.41
CA GLU A 171 11.43 -14.95 11.57
C GLU A 171 10.92 -15.08 13.02
N PHE A 172 9.61 -15.01 13.21
CA PHE A 172 8.96 -15.02 14.54
C PHE A 172 8.12 -16.27 14.83
N LYS A 173 7.85 -17.10 13.81
CA LYS A 173 6.88 -18.21 13.94
C LYS A 173 7.31 -19.30 14.92
N ASP A 174 8.62 -19.51 15.06
CA ASP A 174 9.19 -20.53 15.95
C ASP A 174 9.29 -20.07 17.42
N ILE A 175 9.26 -18.75 17.65
CA ILE A 175 9.45 -18.14 18.99
C ILE A 175 8.15 -17.58 19.58
N VAL A 176 7.14 -17.32 18.75
CA VAL A 176 5.84 -16.79 19.17
C VAL A 176 4.77 -17.90 19.08
N PRO A 177 3.87 -18.05 20.06
CA PRO A 177 2.74 -18.96 19.96
C PRO A 177 1.85 -18.69 18.73
N ALA A 178 1.36 -19.75 18.08
CA ALA A 178 0.56 -19.67 16.84
C ALA A 178 -0.64 -18.70 16.94
N GLU A 179 -1.30 -18.65 18.09
CA GLU A 179 -2.45 -17.76 18.34
C GLU A 179 -2.10 -16.27 18.23
N LYS A 180 -0.84 -15.91 18.49
CA LYS A 180 -0.33 -14.54 18.43
C LYS A 180 0.32 -14.20 17.09
N HIS A 181 0.47 -15.17 16.16
CA HIS A 181 1.10 -14.94 14.86
C HIS A 181 0.48 -13.78 14.08
N PRO A 182 -0.86 -13.62 13.99
CA PRO A 182 -1.44 -12.49 13.26
C PRO A 182 -1.08 -11.12 13.86
N CYS A 183 -0.91 -11.05 15.19
CA CYS A 183 -0.51 -9.83 15.88
C CYS A 183 0.94 -9.45 15.56
N TYR A 184 1.86 -10.41 15.68
CA TYR A 184 3.28 -10.19 15.40
C TYR A 184 3.54 -9.96 13.92
N GLN A 185 2.82 -10.65 13.04
CA GLN A 185 2.89 -10.38 11.61
C GLN A 185 2.50 -8.93 11.32
N LEU A 186 1.35 -8.46 11.83
CA LEU A 186 0.91 -7.09 11.66
C LEU A 186 1.92 -6.09 12.27
N LEU A 187 2.46 -6.38 13.45
CA LEU A 187 3.44 -5.52 14.12
C LEU A 187 4.71 -5.35 13.29
N LEU A 188 5.34 -6.46 12.89
CA LEU A 188 6.62 -6.43 12.18
C LEU A 188 6.45 -5.88 10.76
N GLU A 189 5.39 -6.24 10.04
CA GLU A 189 5.08 -5.65 8.73
C GLU A 189 4.84 -4.14 8.80
N THR A 190 4.30 -3.63 9.91
CA THR A 190 4.09 -2.20 10.09
C THR A 190 5.39 -1.48 10.48
N ILE A 191 6.26 -2.11 11.29
CA ILE A 191 7.58 -1.57 11.61
C ILE A 191 8.44 -1.48 10.35
N ASP A 192 8.54 -2.57 9.60
CA ASP A 192 9.29 -2.63 8.35
C ASP A 192 8.91 -1.49 7.41
N ALA A 193 7.60 -1.33 7.17
CA ALA A 193 7.11 -0.30 6.26
C ALA A 193 7.36 1.13 6.74
N LEU A 194 7.29 1.39 8.05
CA LEU A 194 7.55 2.71 8.62
C LEU A 194 9.05 3.04 8.64
N GLN A 195 9.94 2.06 8.83
CA GLN A 195 11.38 2.27 8.78
C GLN A 195 11.86 2.58 7.36
N HIS A 196 11.28 1.94 6.34
CA HIS A 196 11.60 2.25 4.94
C HIS A 196 11.28 3.71 4.54
N GLU A 197 10.42 4.39 5.29
CA GLU A 197 10.08 5.79 5.03
C GLU A 197 10.96 6.78 5.79
N ASN A 198 11.58 6.35 6.89
CA ASN A 198 12.33 7.21 7.76
C ASN A 198 13.33 6.40 8.61
N ASP A 199 14.60 6.76 8.54
CA ASP A 199 15.69 6.13 9.31
C ASP A 199 15.63 6.45 10.83
N SER A 200 14.70 7.29 11.27
CA SER A 200 14.52 7.63 12.68
C SER A 200 13.62 6.64 13.41
N ALA A 201 13.86 6.47 14.71
CA ALA A 201 13.03 5.67 15.59
C ALA A 201 11.54 6.07 15.55
N ILE A 202 10.67 5.05 15.57
CA ILE A 202 9.22 5.18 15.39
C ILE A 202 8.53 5.35 16.74
N PHE A 203 7.65 6.34 16.87
CA PHE A 203 6.81 6.47 18.06
C PHE A 203 5.79 5.33 18.16
N ALA A 204 5.67 4.71 19.34
CA ALA A 204 4.69 3.64 19.59
C ALA A 204 3.24 4.07 19.28
N SER A 205 2.89 5.34 19.49
CA SER A 205 1.57 5.87 19.14
C SER A 205 1.31 5.88 17.64
N HIS A 206 2.31 6.27 16.84
CA HIS A 206 2.23 6.25 15.38
C HIS A 206 2.09 4.81 14.87
N LEU A 207 2.95 3.91 15.36
CA LEU A 207 2.90 2.49 15.03
C LEU A 207 1.51 1.89 15.34
N LYS A 208 0.96 2.13 16.53
CA LYS A 208 -0.37 1.65 16.92
C LYS A 208 -1.47 2.18 16.00
N ILE A 209 -1.46 3.47 15.68
CA ILE A 209 -2.45 4.07 14.78
C ILE A 209 -2.38 3.41 13.40
N THR A 210 -1.17 3.21 12.86
CA THR A 210 -0.97 2.56 11.56
C THR A 210 -1.43 1.09 11.58
N MET A 211 -1.15 0.34 12.66
CA MET A 211 -1.67 -1.03 12.83
C MET A 211 -3.21 -1.07 12.84
N ILE A 212 -3.87 -0.13 13.53
CA ILE A 212 -5.33 -0.04 13.55
C ILE A 212 -5.89 0.34 12.18
N ARG A 213 -5.19 1.18 11.40
CA ARG A 213 -5.59 1.49 10.02
C ARG A 213 -5.50 0.26 9.11
N LYS A 214 -4.45 -0.56 9.26
CA LYS A 214 -4.27 -1.82 8.51
C LYS A 214 -5.28 -2.89 8.93
N CYS A 215 -5.59 -2.97 10.22
CA CYS A 215 -6.46 -3.96 10.82
C CYS A 215 -7.37 -3.29 11.88
N PRO A 216 -8.56 -2.78 11.49
CA PRO A 216 -9.44 -2.05 12.41
C PRO A 216 -9.91 -2.84 13.64
N GLN A 217 -9.96 -4.16 13.53
CA GLN A 217 -10.28 -5.08 14.61
C GLN A 217 -9.10 -5.36 15.55
N PHE A 218 -7.92 -4.82 15.26
CA PHE A 218 -6.74 -4.98 16.11
C PHE A 218 -7.00 -4.42 17.51
N SER A 219 -6.72 -5.25 18.51
CA SER A 219 -6.73 -4.88 19.91
C SER A 219 -5.70 -5.74 20.63
N GLU A 220 -4.82 -5.11 21.40
CA GLU A 220 -3.78 -5.83 22.12
C GLU A 220 -4.37 -6.81 23.15
N ARG A 221 -5.56 -6.47 23.67
CA ARG A 221 -6.30 -7.31 24.61
C ARG A 221 -6.75 -8.63 23.98
N SER A 222 -7.09 -8.63 22.69
CA SER A 222 -7.48 -9.84 21.96
C SER A 222 -6.34 -10.85 21.86
N TYR A 223 -5.10 -10.41 22.03
CA TYR A 223 -3.88 -11.23 22.01
C TYR A 223 -3.26 -11.42 23.40
N GLY A 224 -4.00 -11.08 24.47
CA GLY A 224 -3.58 -11.31 25.86
C GLY A 224 -2.73 -10.20 26.49
N TYR A 225 -2.57 -9.05 25.83
CA TYR A 225 -1.76 -7.94 26.35
C TYR A 225 -2.63 -6.90 27.08
N ARG A 226 -2.14 -6.38 28.21
CA ARG A 226 -2.84 -5.34 28.99
C ARG A 226 -2.83 -3.97 28.31
N CYS A 227 -1.76 -3.65 27.60
CA CYS A 227 -1.53 -2.41 26.87
C CYS A 227 -0.57 -2.63 25.70
N PHE A 228 -0.46 -1.65 24.80
CA PHE A 228 0.46 -1.72 23.66
C PHE A 228 1.93 -1.77 24.05
N SER A 229 2.32 -1.05 25.11
CA SER A 229 3.68 -1.12 25.63
C SER A 229 4.07 -2.53 26.06
N ALA A 230 3.14 -3.29 26.65
CA ALA A 230 3.41 -4.68 27.03
C ALA A 230 3.65 -5.60 25.82
N LEU A 231 2.99 -5.34 24.69
CA LEU A 231 3.26 -6.04 23.43
C LEU A 231 4.67 -5.73 22.92
N LEU A 232 5.05 -4.45 22.90
CA LEU A 232 6.38 -4.02 22.46
C LEU A 232 7.50 -4.55 23.37
N GLU A 233 7.29 -4.56 24.68
CA GLU A 233 8.23 -5.13 25.65
C GLU A 233 8.42 -6.63 25.46
N GLU A 234 7.34 -7.39 25.17
CA GLU A 234 7.46 -8.82 24.87
C GLU A 234 8.23 -9.04 23.56
N ALA A 235 7.91 -8.29 22.50
CA ALA A 235 8.63 -8.36 21.23
C ALA A 235 10.12 -8.02 21.37
N ALA A 236 10.47 -7.04 22.21
CA ALA A 236 11.85 -6.70 22.51
C ALA A 236 12.58 -7.79 23.31
N LYS A 237 11.90 -8.41 24.29
CA LYS A 237 12.44 -9.58 25.03
C LYS A 237 12.71 -10.77 24.11
N LEU A 238 11.89 -10.95 23.08
CA LEU A 238 12.08 -11.97 22.04
C LEU A 238 13.16 -11.61 21.00
N GLN A 239 13.86 -10.47 21.17
CA GLN A 239 14.87 -9.97 20.24
C GLN A 239 14.34 -9.81 18.81
N LEU A 240 13.06 -9.49 18.67
CA LEU A 240 12.46 -9.15 17.36
C LEU A 240 12.68 -7.67 17.03
N ILE A 241 12.63 -6.81 18.05
CA ILE A 241 12.73 -5.36 17.90
C ILE A 241 13.60 -4.77 19.00
N THR A 242 14.13 -3.58 18.76
CA THR A 242 14.80 -2.75 19.77
C THR A 242 13.91 -1.56 20.11
N ILE A 243 13.77 -1.28 21.42
CA ILE A 243 12.96 -0.17 21.93
C ILE A 243 13.74 0.63 22.95
N HIS A 244 13.47 1.93 23.01
CA HIS A 244 13.96 2.82 24.07
C HIS A 244 12.84 3.77 24.54
N ASN A 245 13.06 4.44 25.67
CA ASN A 245 12.14 5.45 26.19
C ASN A 245 12.63 6.85 25.79
N ASP A 246 11.72 7.69 25.30
CA ASP A 246 12.01 9.11 25.07
C ASP A 246 12.15 9.83 26.42
N ASP A 247 13.37 10.27 26.73
CA ASP A 247 13.75 10.97 27.96
C ASP A 247 12.89 12.21 28.26
N LYS A 248 12.24 12.79 27.24
CA LYS A 248 11.42 14.01 27.40
C LYS A 248 9.95 13.74 27.66
N LYS A 249 9.42 12.56 27.31
CA LYS A 249 7.97 12.29 27.30
C LYS A 249 7.55 10.94 27.89
N GLY A 250 8.49 10.07 28.26
CA GLY A 250 8.18 8.73 28.75
C GLY A 250 7.44 7.87 27.72
N SER A 251 7.50 8.25 26.44
CA SER A 251 6.90 7.50 25.34
C SER A 251 7.88 6.46 24.81
N VAL A 252 7.40 5.23 24.60
CA VAL A 252 8.18 4.16 23.99
C VAL A 252 8.42 4.46 22.51
N MET A 253 9.65 4.31 22.08
CA MET A 253 10.10 4.42 20.71
C MET A 253 10.71 3.10 20.24
N ILE A 254 10.55 2.79 18.95
CA ILE A 254 11.05 1.58 18.30
C ILE A 254 12.21 1.99 17.39
N ASP A 255 13.41 1.47 17.67
CA ASP A 255 14.62 1.75 16.88
C ASP A 255 14.69 0.93 15.60
N GLY A 256 14.08 -0.26 15.62
CA GLY A 256 14.01 -1.15 14.47
C GLY A 256 13.99 -2.62 14.84
N PHE A 257 14.28 -3.46 13.86
CA PHE A 257 14.55 -4.88 14.11
C PHE A 257 15.89 -5.07 14.81
N SER A 258 15.93 -6.03 15.74
CA SER A 258 17.19 -6.37 16.41
C SER A 258 18.15 -7.02 15.41
N GLU A 259 19.39 -6.54 15.34
CA GLU A 259 20.46 -7.27 14.67
C GLU A 259 20.68 -8.61 15.42
N ARG A 260 20.77 -9.72 14.68
CA ARG A 260 21.13 -11.05 15.20
C ARG A 260 22.62 -11.29 15.06
#